data_AF-A0A2Z4U8I6-F1
#
_entry.id   AF-A0A2Z4U8I6-F1
#
_cell.length_a   1.000
_cell.length_b   1.000
_cell.length_c   1.000
_cell.angle_alpha   90.00
_cell.angle_beta   90.00
_cell.angle_gamma   90.00
#
_symmetry.space_group_name_H-M   'P 1'
#
loop_
_entity.id
_entity.type
_entity.pdbx_description
1 polymer ?
#
loop_
_entity_poly.entity_id
_entity_poly.type
_entity_poly.pdbx_seq_one_letter_code
_entity_poly.pdbx_strand_id
1 'polypeptide(L)' 'MLHMLYAIHDFKERAEISANCFAKLHPFVFFLSVFIGMPVLTLGAVFLFSSVLVVPMALVLGWT' A
#
# COMPACT_ATOMS: atom_id res chain seq x y z
N MET A 1 0.55 -20.73 13.70
CA MET A 1 -0.25 -19.48 13.75
C MET A 1 0.45 -18.35 14.50
N LEU A 2 0.91 -18.56 15.75
CA LEU A 2 1.62 -17.52 16.53
C LEU A 2 2.87 -16.92 15.86
N HIS A 3 3.64 -17.71 15.11
CA HIS A 3 4.86 -17.25 14.45
C HIS A 3 4.62 -16.20 13.36
N MET A 4 3.49 -16.26 12.65
CA MET A 4 3.13 -15.24 11.66
C MET A 4 2.75 -13.93 12.34
N LEU A 5 1.99 -13.99 13.44
CA LEU A 5 1.60 -12.82 14.21
C LEU A 5 2.82 -12.12 14.82
N TYR A 6 3.78 -12.91 15.32
CA TYR A 6 5.03 -12.37 15.84
C TYR A 6 5.86 -11.67 14.76
N ALA A 7 5.98 -12.27 13.58
CA ALA A 7 6.67 -11.63 12.46
C ALA A 7 5.98 -10.34 12.02
N ILE A 8 4.65 -10.34 11.91
CA ILE A 8 3.88 -9.13 11.56
C ILE A 8 4.06 -8.04 12.62
N HIS A 9 4.10 -8.41 13.91
CA HIS A 9 4.32 -7.47 15.00
C HIS A 9 5.74 -6.87 14.97
N ASP A 10 6.78 -7.68 14.76
CA ASP A 10 8.17 -7.21 14.62
C ASP A 10 8.32 -6.27 13.41
N PHE A 11 7.72 -6.63 12.27
CA PHE A 11 7.71 -5.77 11.08
C PHE A 11 7.00 -4.44 11.33
N LYS A 12 5.85 -4.48 12.02
CA LYS A 12 5.10 -3.28 12.38
C LYS A 12 5.92 -2.40 13.33
N GLU A 13 6.55 -2.99 14.35
CA GLU A 13 7.37 -2.26 15.31
C GLU A 13 8.57 -1.57 14.62
N ARG A 14 9.27 -2.27 13.72
CA ARG A 14 10.36 -1.68 12.92
C ARG A 14 9.89 -0.57 12.00
N ALA A 15 8.71 -0.74 11.38
CA ALA A 15 8.11 0.28 10.53
C ALA A 15 7.71 1.51 11.36
N GLU A 16 7.15 1.34 12.55
CA GLU A 16 6.80 2.42 13.45
C GLU A 16 8.04 3.18 13.95
N ILE A 17 9.13 2.47 14.29
CA ILE A 17 10.40 3.10 14.69
C ILE A 17 10.98 3.91 13.52
N SER A 18 10.99 3.34 12.31
CA SER A 18 11.47 4.03 11.11
C SER A 18 10.61 5.27 10.80
N ALA A 19 9.29 5.13 10.84
CA ALA A 19 8.35 6.22 10.62
C ALA A 19 8.52 7.34 11.65
N ASN A 20 8.74 7.01 12.93
CA ASN A 20 8.92 8.00 13.98
C ASN A 20 10.28 8.72 13.85
N CYS A 21 11.32 8.02 13.41
CA CYS A 21 12.62 8.62 13.09
C CYS A 21 12.52 9.57 11.88
N PHE A 22 11.82 9.14 10.81
CA PHE A 22 11.53 9.97 9.64
C PHE A 22 10.66 11.18 9.95
N ALA A 23 9.64 11.02 10.81
CA ALA A 23 8.77 12.11 11.25
C ALA A 23 9.54 13.15 12.06
N LYS A 24 10.51 12.74 12.89
CA LYS A 24 11.37 13.66 13.65
C LYS A 24 12.36 14.42 12.78
N LEU A 25 12.99 13.75 11.80
CA LEU A 25 13.97 14.41 10.93
C LEU A 25 13.30 15.27 9.84
N HIS A 26 12.19 14.80 9.27
CA HIS A 26 11.52 15.44 8.13
C HIS A 26 9.99 15.39 8.27
N PRO A 27 9.40 16.22 9.15
CA PRO A 27 7.95 16.26 9.37
C PRO A 27 7.16 16.56 8.08
N PHE A 28 7.71 17.39 7.19
CA PHE A 28 7.07 17.72 5.91
C PHE A 28 7.06 16.53 4.93
N VAL A 29 8.16 15.77 4.85
CA VAL A 29 8.27 14.59 3.96
C VAL A 29 7.38 13.46 4.48
N PHE A 30 7.29 13.28 5.80
CA PHE A 30 6.37 12.34 6.41
C PHE A 30 4.90 12.69 6.07
N PHE A 31 4.52 13.96 6.20
CA PHE A 31 3.18 14.42 5.82
C PHE A 31 2.90 14.16 4.34
N LEU A 32 3.86 14.47 3.46
CA LEU A 32 3.73 14.23 2.02
C LEU A 32 3.60 12.73 1.72
N SER A 33 4.34 11.88 2.41
CA SER A 33 4.28 10.42 2.26
C SER A 33 2.94 9.84 2.69
N VAL A 34 2.34 10.31 3.78
CA VAL A 34 0.99 9.86 4.19
C VAL A 34 -0.07 10.38 3.21
N PHE A 35 0.05 11.65 2.79
CA PHE A 35 -0.90 12.29 1.89
C PHE A 35 -0.86 11.72 0.48
N ILE A 36 0.30 11.27 -0.01
CA ILE A 36 0.45 10.60 -1.30
C ILE A 36 0.20 9.10 -1.17
N GLY A 37 0.64 8.49 -0.05
CA GLY A 37 0.53 7.06 0.18
C GLY A 37 -0.91 6.58 0.23
N MET A 38 -1.78 7.26 0.97
CA MET A 38 -3.20 6.87 1.09
C MET A 38 -3.95 6.92 -0.27
N PRO A 39 -3.88 7.99 -1.07
CA PRO A 39 -4.45 8.03 -2.41
C PRO A 39 -3.83 7.04 -3.37
N VAL A 40 -2.50 6.87 -3.37
CA VAL A 40 -1.83 5.93 -4.28
C VAL A 40 -2.24 4.48 -3.96
N LEU A 41 -2.34 4.13 -2.67
CA LEU A 41 -2.84 2.82 -2.25
C LEU A 41 -4.29 2.61 -2.69
N THR A 42 -5.14 3.62 -2.51
CA THR A 42 -6.55 3.56 -2.90
C THR A 42 -6.70 3.42 -4.42
N LEU A 43 -6.00 4.25 -5.19
CA LEU A 43 -5.99 4.21 -6.65
C LEU A 43 -5.43 2.88 -7.16
N GLY A 44 -4.35 2.37 -6.57
CA GLY A 44 -3.78 1.08 -6.90
C GLY A 44 -4.75 -0.07 -6.64
N ALA A 45 -5.42 -0.06 -5.49
CA ALA A 45 -6.42 -1.08 -5.15
C ALA A 45 -7.61 -1.05 -6.12
N VAL A 46 -8.16 0.14 -6.40
CA VAL A 46 -9.25 0.31 -7.37
C VAL A 46 -8.81 -0.11 -8.77
N PHE A 47 -7.60 0.25 -9.18
CA PHE A 47 -7.06 -0.13 -10.49
C PHE A 47 -6.88 -1.64 -10.62
N LEU A 48 -6.32 -2.30 -9.60
CA LEU A 48 -6.16 -3.75 -9.59
C LEU A 48 -7.52 -4.46 -9.65
N PHE A 49 -8.47 -4.02 -8.82
CA PHE A 49 -9.80 -4.59 -8.80
C PHE A 49 -10.54 -4.38 -10.12
N SER A 50 -10.44 -3.17 -10.68
CA SER A 50 -10.99 -2.86 -12.00
C SER A 50 -10.32 -3.69 -13.08
N SER A 51 -9.00 -3.84 -13.05
CA SER A 51 -8.26 -4.66 -14.02
C SER A 51 -8.67 -6.13 -13.96
N VAL A 52 -8.90 -6.69 -12.78
CA VAL A 52 -9.40 -8.07 -12.61
C VAL A 52 -10.74 -8.28 -13.33
N LEU A 53 -11.59 -7.26 -13.45
CA LEU A 53 -12.86 -7.34 -14.16
C LEU A 53 -12.74 -6.96 -15.64
N VAL A 54 -12.01 -5.89 -15.93
CA VAL A 54 -11.87 -5.30 -17.27
C VAL A 54 -11.01 -6.18 -18.17
N VAL A 55 -9.91 -6.74 -17.67
CA VAL A 55 -9.01 -7.60 -18.47
C VAL A 55 -9.72 -8.84 -19.01
N PRO A 56 -10.43 -9.67 -18.21
CA PRO A 56 -11.14 -10.82 -18.75
C PRO A 56 -12.30 -10.40 -19.66
N MET A 57 -12.97 -9.29 -19.36
CA MET A 57 -14.04 -8.79 -20.23
C MET A 57 -13.48 -8.34 -21.60
N ALA A 58 -12.33 -7.67 -21.62
CA ALA A 58 -11.63 -7.28 -22.85
C ALA A 58 -11.20 -8.52 -23.66
N LEU A 59 -10.74 -9.60 -23.01
CA LEU A 59 -10.40 -10.85 -23.67
C LEU A 59 -11.62 -11.54 -24.28
N VAL A 60 -12.76 -11.57 -23.57
CA VAL A 60 -14.01 -12.18 -24.08
C VAL A 60 -14.63 -11.36 -25.22
N LEU A 61 -14.54 -10.03 -25.15
CA LEU A 61 -15.05 -9.13 -26.19
C LEU A 61 -14.12 -9.00 -27.41
N GLY A 62 -12.93 -9.63 -27.38
CA GLY A 62 -11.96 -9.59 -28.48
C GLY A 62 -11.28 -8.23 -28.64
N TRP A 63 -11.13 -7.45 -27.56
CA TRP A 63 -10.49 -6.13 -27.54
C TRP A 63 -8.96 -6.18 -27.34
N THR A 64 -8.35 -7.36 -27.45
CA THR A 64 -6.90 -7.56 -27.53
C THR A 64 -6.41 -7.65 -28.96
#